data_AF-A0A9D4TAY9-F1
#
_entry.id   AF-A0A9D4TAY9-F1
#
_cell.length_a   1.000
_cell.length_b   1.000
_cell.length_c   1.000
_cell.angle_alpha   90.00
_cell.angle_beta   90.00
_cell.angle_gamma   90.00
#
_symmetry.space_group_name_H-M   'P 1'
#
loop_
_entity.id
_entity.type
_entity.pdbx_description
1 polymer ?
#
loop_
_entity_poly.entity_id
_entity_poly.type
_entity_poly.pdbx_seq_one_letter_code
_entity_poly.pdbx_strand_id
1 'polypeptide(L)'
;MKFLLDGSTEVQQYSFLCGNQTVFNQLSLTCAFAEEAVPCQNAPDFFYVNDNIGNPTAPFLTEADVQKAAPLIPGFGEGGGAGAPPPGRRPF
;
A
#
# COMPACT_ATOMS: atom_id res chain seq x y z
N MET A 1 2.27 16.45 1.62
CA MET A 1 2.64 17.75 2.26
C MET A 1 1.48 18.72 2.07
N LYS A 2 0.82 19.24 3.11
CA LYS A 2 -0.36 20.11 2.95
C LYS A 2 0.00 21.58 3.20
N PHE A 3 -0.23 22.44 2.21
CA PHE A 3 -0.09 23.89 2.36
C PHE A 3 -1.37 24.46 2.97
N LEU A 4 -1.20 25.21 4.06
CA LEU A 4 -2.29 25.90 4.74
C LEU A 4 -2.40 27.34 4.21
N LEU A 5 -3.57 27.96 4.40
CA LEU A 5 -3.88 29.30 3.86
C LEU A 5 -2.99 30.41 4.43
N ASP A 6 -2.34 30.16 5.57
CA ASP A 6 -1.37 31.05 6.20
C ASP A 6 0.06 30.89 5.64
N GLY A 7 0.24 30.06 4.61
CA GLY A 7 1.54 29.76 4.00
C GLY A 7 2.40 28.81 4.83
N SER A 8 1.91 28.32 5.98
CA SER A 8 2.58 27.28 6.73
C SER A 8 2.40 25.92 6.03
N THR A 9 3.32 25.01 6.32
CA THR A 9 3.22 23.65 5.79
C THR A 9 3.02 22.64 6.91
N GLU A 10 1.98 21.82 6.76
CA GLU A 10 1.65 20.77 7.69
C GLU A 10 2.28 19.45 7.24
N VAL A 11 3.14 18.91 8.10
CA VAL A 11 3.66 17.55 7.98
C VAL A 11 2.77 16.64 8.81
N GLN A 12 2.08 15.72 8.13
CA GLN A 12 1.31 14.68 8.80
C GLN A 12 2.17 13.43 8.94
N GLN A 13 2.24 12.88 10.15
CA GLN A 13 2.89 11.61 10.43
C GLN A 13 1.81 10.58 10.71
N TYR A 14 1.87 9.45 10.01
CA TYR A 14 1.03 8.29 10.26
C TYR A 14 1.89 7.15 10.75
N SER A 15 1.51 6.57 11.88
CA SER A 15 2.17 5.40 12.46
C SER A 15 1.25 4.21 12.27
N PHE A 16 1.65 3.27 11.40
CA PHE A 16 0.92 2.03 11.18
C PHE A 16 1.59 0.91 11.97
N LEU A 17 0.85 0.29 12.88
CA LEU A 17 1.31 -0.89 13.60
C LEU A 17 0.66 -2.12 12.96
N CYS A 18 1.49 -2.98 12.38
CA CYS A 18 1.02 -4.20 11.74
C CYS A 18 0.97 -5.36 12.73
N GLY A 19 -0.14 -6.10 12.68
CA GLY A 19 -0.39 -7.27 13.51
C GLY A 19 0.32 -8.52 12.99
N ASN A 20 -0.02 -9.66 13.58
CA ASN A 20 0.62 -10.97 13.38
C ASN A 20 1.25 -11.20 11.98
N GLN A 21 2.59 -11.12 11.93
CA GLN A 21 3.43 -11.42 10.75
C GLN A 21 3.07 -10.63 9.48
N THR A 22 2.42 -9.47 9.64
CA THR A 22 2.15 -8.56 8.52
C THR A 22 3.14 -7.41 8.51
N VAL A 23 3.38 -6.87 7.32
CA VAL A 23 4.25 -5.72 7.08
C VAL A 23 3.44 -4.59 6.45
N PHE A 24 3.90 -3.36 6.64
CA PHE A 24 3.27 -2.20 6.02
C PHE A 24 3.51 -2.23 4.52
N ASN A 25 2.42 -2.22 3.75
CA ASN A 25 2.46 -2.11 2.30
C ASN A 25 2.27 -0.64 1.90
N GLN A 26 3.35 0.03 1.52
CA GLN A 26 3.34 1.44 1.13
C GLN A 26 2.46 1.71 -0.11
N LEU A 27 2.28 0.73 -1.01
CA LEU A 27 1.39 0.87 -2.15
C LEU A 27 -0.03 1.18 -1.67
N SER A 28 -0.56 0.34 -0.78
CA SER A 28 -1.96 0.38 -0.37
C SER A 28 -2.19 0.97 1.02
N LEU A 29 -1.17 1.51 1.69
CA LEU A 29 -1.26 2.07 3.05
C LEU A 29 -1.94 1.13 4.06
N THR A 30 -1.74 -0.18 3.91
CA THR A 30 -2.37 -1.23 4.73
C THR A 30 -1.31 -2.19 5.26
N CYS A 31 -1.70 -3.06 6.19
CA CYS A 31 -0.89 -4.20 6.56
C CYS A 31 -1.22 -5.40 5.66
N ALA A 32 -0.19 -6.04 5.11
CA ALA A 32 -0.31 -7.20 4.24
C ALA A 32 0.73 -8.26 4.61
N PHE A 33 0.56 -9.48 4.12
CA PHE A 33 1.65 -10.47 4.21
C PHE A 33 2.83 -10.03 3.35
N ALA A 34 4.04 -10.45 3.71
CA ALA A 34 5.26 -9.99 3.03
C ALA A 34 5.26 -10.36 1.54
N GLU A 35 4.60 -11.48 1.17
CA GLU A 35 4.47 -11.97 -0.20
C GLU A 35 3.42 -11.18 -1.00
N GLU A 36 2.51 -10.47 -0.34
CA GLU A 36 1.45 -9.63 -0.92
C GLU A 36 1.82 -8.13 -0.91
N ALA A 37 2.94 -7.76 -0.29
CA ALA A 37 3.36 -6.38 -0.11
C ALA A 37 4.46 -5.97 -1.09
N VAL A 38 4.49 -4.68 -1.45
CA VAL A 38 5.69 -4.11 -2.07
C VAL A 38 6.84 -4.18 -1.05
N PRO A 39 8.02 -4.72 -1.41
CA PRO A 39 9.16 -4.81 -0.51
C PRO A 39 9.56 -3.45 0.06
N CYS A 40 9.98 -3.39 1.33
CA CYS A 40 10.30 -2.14 2.02
C CYS A 40 11.33 -1.28 1.27
N GLN A 41 12.31 -1.89 0.60
CA GLN A 41 13.31 -1.17 -0.21
C GLN A 41 12.72 -0.43 -1.43
N ASN A 42 11.55 -0.87 -1.91
CA ASN A 42 10.82 -0.30 -3.04
C ASN A 42 9.70 0.65 -2.58
N ALA A 43 9.43 0.75 -1.27
CA ALA A 43 8.42 1.65 -0.73
C ALA A 43 8.57 3.12 -1.19
N PRO A 44 9.79 3.69 -1.30
CA PRO A 44 9.96 5.08 -1.77
C PRO A 44 9.36 5.36 -3.13
N ASP A 45 9.26 4.35 -4.01
CA ASP A 45 8.67 4.48 -5.33
C ASP A 45 7.16 4.76 -5.29
N PHE A 46 6.51 4.61 -4.13
CA PHE A 46 5.06 4.75 -3.91
C PHE A 46 4.71 5.81 -2.86
N PHE A 47 5.66 6.61 -2.37
CA PHE A 47 5.38 7.66 -1.37
C PHE A 47 4.38 8.73 -1.85
N TYR A 48 4.22 8.91 -3.16
CA TYR A 48 3.23 9.84 -3.74
C TYR A 48 1.79 9.45 -3.39
N VAL A 49 1.52 8.18 -3.07
CA VAL A 49 0.18 7.74 -2.64
C VAL A 49 -0.25 8.44 -1.35
N ASN A 50 0.70 8.87 -0.52
CA ASN A 50 0.41 9.64 0.70
C ASN A 50 -0.27 10.99 0.40
N ASP A 51 -0.07 11.58 -0.80
CA ASP A 51 -0.70 12.84 -1.17
C ASP A 51 -2.21 12.70 -1.47
N ASN A 52 -2.71 11.46 -1.60
CA ASN A 52 -4.14 11.18 -1.72
C ASN A 52 -4.86 11.15 -0.36
N ILE A 53 -4.14 11.14 0.76
CA ILE A 53 -4.75 11.08 2.09
C ILE A 53 -5.60 12.34 2.33
N GLY A 54 -6.88 12.14 2.65
CA GLY A 54 -7.84 13.21 2.88
C GLY A 54 -8.38 13.86 1.59
N ASN A 55 -8.08 13.32 0.41
CA ASN A 55 -8.69 13.73 -0.84
C ASN A 55 -9.86 12.79 -1.20
N PRO A 56 -11.13 13.22 -1.03
CA PRO A 56 -12.29 12.35 -1.25
C PRO A 56 -12.57 12.02 -2.73
N THR A 57 -11.92 12.71 -3.67
CA THR A 57 -12.10 12.48 -5.12
C THR A 57 -10.92 11.75 -5.75
N ALA A 58 -9.81 11.59 -5.03
CA ALA A 58 -8.69 10.81 -5.52
C ALA A 58 -9.04 9.32 -5.49
N PRO A 59 -8.71 8.56 -6.54
CA PRO A 59 -8.71 7.11 -6.46
C PRO A 59 -7.66 6.66 -5.42
N PHE A 60 -7.95 5.57 -4.72
CA PHE A 60 -7.00 5.01 -3.75
C PHE A 60 -5.73 4.50 -4.43
N LEU A 61 -5.92 3.79 -5.54
CA LEU A 61 -4.89 3.32 -6.47
C LEU A 61 -5.43 3.44 -7.89
N THR A 62 -4.52 3.58 -8.84
CA THR A 62 -4.77 3.49 -10.27
C THR A 62 -4.22 2.18 -10.83
N GLU A 63 -4.67 1.81 -12.02
CA GLU A 63 -4.17 0.66 -12.76
C GLU A 63 -2.67 0.77 -13.03
N ALA A 64 -2.16 1.99 -13.22
CA ALA A 64 -0.73 2.25 -13.38
C ALA A 64 0.05 1.91 -12.10
N ASP A 65 -0.52 2.20 -10.92
CA ASP A 65 0.10 1.85 -9.64
C ASP A 65 0.20 0.33 -9.46
N VAL A 66 -0.87 -0.39 -9.83
CA VAL A 66 -0.90 -1.86 -9.80
C VAL A 66 0.11 -2.45 -10.77
N GLN A 67 0.18 -1.95 -12.01
CA GLN A 67 1.15 -2.41 -13.01
C GLN A 67 2.60 -2.15 -12.58
N LYS A 68 2.86 -1.03 -11.93
CA LYS A 68 4.19 -0.71 -11.38
C LYS A 68 4.58 -1.64 -10.24
N ALA A 69 3.63 -2.00 -9.37
CA ALA A 69 3.87 -2.87 -8.22
C ALA A 69 3.93 -4.36 -8.58
N ALA A 70 3.20 -4.79 -9.60
CA ALA A 70 3.10 -6.17 -10.06
C ALA A 70 4.45 -6.92 -10.15
N PRO A 71 5.50 -6.40 -10.79
CA PRO A 71 6.79 -7.09 -10.86
C PRO A 71 7.60 -7.07 -9.56
N LEU A 72 7.21 -6.26 -8.56
CA LEU A 72 7.92 -6.08 -7.30
C LEU A 72 7.35 -6.95 -6.18
N ILE A 73 6.06 -7.30 -6.25
CA ILE A 73 5.37 -8.09 -5.24
C ILE A 73 5.67 -9.57 -5.48
N PRO A 74 6.30 -10.28 -4.52
CA PRO A 74 6.73 -11.67 -4.71
C PRO A 74 5.59 -12.62 -5.15
N GLY A 75 4.42 -12.50 -4.53
CA GLY A 75 3.27 -13.38 -4.76
C GLY A 75 2.38 -12.99 -5.95
N PHE A 76 2.64 -11.87 -6.63
CA PHE A 76 1.77 -11.37 -7.70
C PHE A 76 1.85 -12.21 -8.98
N GLY A 77 2.93 -12.99 -9.16
CA GLY A 77 3.14 -13.89 -10.32
C GLY A 77 2.90 -15.38 -10.06
N GLU A 78 2.78 -15.81 -8.80
CA GLU A 78 2.61 -17.23 -8.44
C GLU A 78 1.13 -17.65 -8.34
N GLY A 79 0.20 -16.71 -8.49
CA GLY A 79 -1.25 -16.88 -8.33
C GLY A 79 -2.05 -16.88 -9.64
N GLY A 80 -1.51 -17.41 -10.74
CA GLY A 80 -2.24 -17.63 -12.01
C GLY A 80 -3.38 -18.66 -11.94
N GLY A 81 -3.96 -18.89 -10.76
CA GLY A 81 -5.13 -19.71 -10.53
C GLY A 81 -6.02 -19.02 -9.50
N ALA A 82 -7.26 -18.71 -9.91
CA ALA A 82 -8.28 -18.19 -9.03
C ALA A 82 -8.39 -19.01 -7.73
N GLY A 83 -8.33 -18.31 -6.59
CA GLY A 83 -9.12 -18.70 -5.41
C GLY A 83 -8.58 -19.80 -4.51
N ALA A 84 -7.35 -19.70 -4.01
CA ALA A 84 -7.01 -20.36 -2.75
C ALA A 84 -6.42 -19.33 -1.77
N PRO A 85 -7.13 -18.97 -0.69
CA PRO A 85 -6.49 -18.26 0.41
C PRO A 85 -5.35 -19.13 0.98
N PRO A 86 -4.26 -18.53 1.48
CA PRO A 86 -3.21 -19.29 2.16
C PRO A 86 -3.84 -20.14 3.26
N PRO A 87 -3.35 -21.38 3.50
CA PRO A 87 -3.92 -22.27 4.48
C PRO A 87 -3.98 -21.57 5.84
N GLY A 88 -5.19 -21.28 6.31
CA GLY A 88 -5.44 -20.58 7.58
C GLY A 88 -6.17 -19.23 7.46
N ARG A 89 -6.32 -18.63 6.27
CA ARG A 89 -7.21 -17.47 6.10
C ARG A 89 -8.66 -17.95 5.98
N ARG A 90 -9.43 -17.75 7.06
CA ARG A 90 -10.90 -17.85 6.98
C ARG A 90 -11.40 -16.75 6.03
N PRO A 91 -12.29 -17.04 5.07
CA PRO A 91 -13.02 -15.99 4.38
C PRO A 91 -13.84 -15.21 5.43
N PHE A 92 -13.88 -13.89 5.30
CA PHE A 92 -14.89 -13.07 5.97
C PHE A 92 -16.24 -13.24 5.29
#